data_AF-A0A3C0R5X4-F1
#
_entry.id   AF-A0A3C0R5X4-F1
#
_cell.length_a   1.000
_cell.length_b   1.000
_cell.length_c   1.000
_cell.angle_alpha   90.00
_cell.angle_beta   90.00
_cell.angle_gamma   90.00
#
_symmetry.space_group_name_H-M   'P 1'
#
loop_
_entity.id
_entity.type
_entity.pdbx_description
1 polymer ?
#
loop_
_entity_poly.entity_id
_entity_poly.type
_entity_poly.pdbx_seq_one_letter_code
_entity_poly.pdbx_strand_id
1 'polypeptide(L)'
;IAFSGRLLQSDVEAAKYLNSPETPLFRKGNVLFGLHKTKRGLIEAKCAIVCEGQLDLISLFEAGITNVVAPQGTAFTESQARLLKRFVDEVVLCFDADEAGNKAAERSMDALLQNDLIIR
;
A
#
# COMPACT_ATOMS: atom_id res chain seq x y z
N ILE A 1 -3.92 -9.67 -9.81
CA ILE A 1 -5.28 -10.19 -10.12
C ILE A 1 -6.22 -9.13 -10.70
N ALA A 2 -5.76 -7.89 -10.87
CA ALA A 2 -6.47 -6.75 -11.45
C ALA A 2 -5.43 -5.80 -12.05
N PHE A 3 -5.86 -4.72 -12.70
CA PHE A 3 -4.99 -3.76 -13.37
C PHE A 3 -5.17 -2.34 -12.83
N SER A 4 -4.10 -1.55 -12.90
CA SER A 4 -4.10 -0.10 -12.73
C SER A 4 -3.51 0.52 -13.99
N GLY A 5 -4.26 1.40 -14.64
CA GLY A 5 -3.81 2.15 -15.81
C GLY A 5 -3.45 3.58 -15.40
N ARG A 6 -2.27 4.05 -15.83
CA ARG A 6 -1.85 5.44 -15.69
C ARG A 6 -2.01 6.16 -17.02
N LEU A 7 -2.73 7.27 -17.02
CA LEU A 7 -2.84 8.13 -18.19
C LEU A 7 -1.48 8.80 -18.45
N LEU A 8 -0.95 8.68 -19.68
CA LEU A 8 0.35 9.24 -20.07
C LEU A 8 0.23 10.60 -20.77
N GLN A 9 -0.81 10.79 -21.57
CA GLN A 9 -1.12 12.06 -22.22
C GLN A 9 -2.35 12.65 -21.56
N SER A 10 -2.27 13.94 -21.20
CA SER A 10 -3.35 14.65 -20.53
C SER A 10 -4.54 14.81 -21.45
N ASP A 11 -5.55 13.95 -21.27
CA ASP A 11 -6.93 14.24 -21.61
C ASP A 11 -7.58 14.91 -20.40
N VAL A 12 -8.28 16.04 -20.62
CA VAL A 12 -8.78 16.91 -19.56
C VAL A 12 -9.91 16.22 -18.77
N GLU A 13 -10.55 15.20 -19.34
CA GLU A 13 -11.71 14.53 -18.74
C GLU A 13 -11.40 13.18 -18.05
N ALA A 14 -10.18 12.64 -18.19
CA ALA A 14 -9.84 11.31 -17.69
C ALA A 14 -9.06 11.36 -16.35
N ALA A 15 -9.39 10.42 -15.44
CA ALA A 15 -8.64 10.27 -14.20
C ALA A 15 -7.18 9.84 -14.46
N LYS A 16 -6.24 10.42 -13.71
CA LYS A 16 -4.79 10.12 -13.80
C LYS A 16 -4.48 8.63 -13.61
N TYR A 17 -5.23 7.97 -12.72
CA TYR A 17 -5.16 6.53 -12.49
C TYR A 17 -6.55 5.92 -12.56
N LEU A 18 -6.68 4.81 -13.30
CA LEU A 18 -7.87 4.00 -13.35
C LEU A 18 -7.55 2.58 -12.86
N ASN A 19 -8.12 2.21 -11.71
CA ASN A 19 -8.03 0.86 -11.18
C ASN A 19 -9.22 0.02 -11.67
N SER A 20 -9.02 -1.28 -11.87
CA SER A 20 -10.15 -2.20 -12.06
C SER A 20 -11.22 -2.00 -10.98
N PRO A 21 -12.51 -2.12 -11.34
CA PRO A 21 -13.59 -2.07 -10.36
C PRO A 21 -13.49 -3.26 -9.40
N GLU A 22 -14.22 -3.19 -8.30
CA GLU A 22 -14.40 -4.34 -7.39
C GLU A 22 -15.00 -5.53 -8.17
N THR A 23 -14.47 -6.72 -7.94
CA THR A 23 -14.98 -7.97 -8.54
C THR A 23 -15.06 -9.06 -7.47
N PRO A 24 -15.71 -10.21 -7.73
CA PRO A 24 -15.68 -11.34 -6.81
C PRO A 24 -14.26 -11.81 -6.45
N LEU A 25 -13.29 -11.59 -7.35
CA LEU A 25 -11.89 -11.97 -7.14
C LEU A 25 -11.02 -10.83 -6.60
N PHE A 26 -11.38 -9.58 -6.87
CA PHE A 26 -10.57 -8.41 -6.55
C PHE A 26 -11.34 -7.44 -5.68
N ARG A 27 -10.90 -7.31 -4.43
CA ARG A 27 -11.29 -6.23 -3.54
C ARG A 27 -10.09 -5.39 -3.16
N LYS A 28 -10.09 -4.10 -3.48
CA LYS A 28 -8.93 -3.20 -3.27
C LYS A 28 -8.48 -3.22 -1.81
N GLY A 29 -9.45 -3.13 -0.91
CA GLY A 29 -9.23 -3.16 0.54
C GLY A 29 -8.71 -4.48 1.10
N ASN A 30 -8.54 -5.53 0.29
CA ASN A 30 -8.03 -6.83 0.75
C ASN A 30 -6.67 -7.17 0.12
N VAL A 31 -6.16 -6.31 -0.77
CA VAL A 31 -4.96 -6.58 -1.56
C VAL A 31 -3.94 -5.47 -1.31
N LEU A 32 -2.70 -5.88 -1.04
CA LEU A 32 -1.54 -4.99 -1.05
C LEU A 32 -0.78 -5.20 -2.35
N PHE A 33 -0.53 -4.11 -3.07
CA PHE A 33 0.35 -4.11 -4.22
C PHE A 33 1.76 -4.49 -3.79
N GLY A 34 2.48 -5.19 -4.67
CA GLY A 34 3.86 -5.63 -4.42
C GLY A 34 4.03 -6.85 -3.50
N LEU A 35 3.06 -7.19 -2.64
CA LEU A 35 3.21 -8.21 -1.59
C LEU A 35 3.80 -9.55 -2.08
N HIS A 36 3.34 -10.05 -3.24
CA HIS A 36 3.84 -11.29 -3.82
C HIS A 36 5.36 -11.29 -4.12
N LYS A 37 5.95 -10.11 -4.38
CA LYS A 37 7.39 -9.90 -4.62
C LYS A 37 8.12 -9.51 -3.34
N THR A 38 7.48 -8.77 -2.44
CA THR A 38 8.14 -8.16 -1.28
C THR A 38 8.05 -9.00 0.00
N LYS A 39 7.20 -10.03 0.06
CA LYS A 39 7.00 -10.87 1.26
C LYS A 39 8.28 -11.42 1.92
N ARG A 40 9.31 -11.76 1.13
CA ARG A 40 10.59 -12.23 1.69
C ARG A 40 11.35 -11.09 2.35
N GLY A 41 11.47 -9.94 1.67
CA GLY A 41 12.06 -8.73 2.23
C GLY A 41 11.35 -8.24 3.49
N LEU A 42 10.02 -8.33 3.53
CA LEU A 42 9.23 -8.03 4.74
C LEU A 42 9.69 -8.87 5.94
N ILE A 43 9.74 -10.21 5.77
CA ILE A 43 10.12 -11.15 6.84
C ILE A 43 11.57 -10.93 7.27
N GLU A 44 12.49 -10.77 6.32
CA GLU A 44 13.92 -10.58 6.58
C GLU A 44 14.19 -9.27 7.35
N ALA A 45 13.51 -8.19 6.97
CA ALA A 45 13.61 -6.89 7.65
C ALA A 45 12.80 -6.84 8.96
N LYS A 46 11.87 -7.78 9.18
CA LYS A 46 10.88 -7.79 10.27
C LYS A 46 10.02 -6.51 10.35
N CYS A 47 9.97 -5.76 9.26
CA CYS A 47 9.30 -4.46 9.19
C CYS A 47 8.76 -4.24 7.77
N ALA A 48 7.55 -3.70 7.67
CA ALA A 48 6.96 -3.27 6.41
C ALA A 48 6.99 -1.75 6.26
N ILE A 49 7.37 -1.27 5.09
CA ILE A 49 7.13 0.11 4.65
C ILE A 49 5.81 0.13 3.86
N VAL A 50 4.83 0.88 4.33
CA VAL A 50 3.57 1.11 3.60
C VAL A 50 3.66 2.48 2.94
N CYS A 51 3.76 2.50 1.61
CA CYS A 51 3.74 3.73 0.81
C CYS A 51 2.35 3.98 0.20
N GLU A 52 2.11 5.18 -0.36
CA GLU A 52 0.77 5.55 -0.84
C GLU A 52 0.31 4.76 -2.06
N GLY A 53 1.20 4.63 -3.05
CA GLY A 53 0.83 4.18 -4.38
C GLY A 53 1.74 3.12 -4.97
N GLN A 54 1.29 2.54 -6.09
CA GLN A 54 2.03 1.50 -6.78
C GLN A 54 3.34 2.02 -7.38
N LEU A 55 3.40 3.30 -7.79
CA LEU A 55 4.62 3.88 -8.35
C LEU A 55 5.70 4.10 -7.29
N ASP A 56 5.32 4.51 -6.08
CA ASP A 56 6.25 4.70 -4.96
C ASP A 56 6.87 3.35 -4.61
N LEU A 57 6.03 2.30 -4.56
CA LEU A 57 6.49 0.93 -4.36
C LEU A 57 7.47 0.49 -5.44
N ILE A 58 7.15 0.71 -6.72
CA ILE A 58 8.02 0.32 -7.83
C ILE A 58 9.37 1.03 -7.70
N SER A 59 9.35 2.34 -7.42
CA SER A 59 10.55 3.15 -7.29
C SER A 59 11.43 2.68 -6.11
N LEU A 60 10.84 2.44 -4.94
CA LEU A 60 11.53 1.93 -3.76
C LEU A 60 12.12 0.53 -4.03
N PHE A 61 11.35 -0.34 -4.66
CA PHE A 61 11.78 -1.69 -4.98
C PHE A 61 12.93 -1.71 -5.98
N GLU A 62 12.89 -0.88 -7.03
CA GLU A 62 13.98 -0.73 -7.99
C GLU A 62 15.25 -0.13 -7.34
N ALA A 63 15.09 0.68 -6.29
CA ALA A 63 16.20 1.17 -5.47
C ALA A 63 16.75 0.12 -4.46
N GLY A 64 16.23 -1.10 -4.46
CA GLY A 64 16.68 -2.20 -3.59
C GLY A 64 15.97 -2.29 -2.23
N ILE A 65 14.96 -1.44 -1.98
CA ILE A 65 14.15 -1.51 -0.76
C ILE A 65 13.05 -2.54 -0.98
N THR A 66 13.26 -3.76 -0.48
CA THR A 66 12.39 -4.90 -0.79
C THR A 66 11.28 -5.15 0.23
N ASN A 67 11.25 -4.44 1.35
CA ASN A 67 10.27 -4.61 2.43
C ASN A 67 9.13 -3.57 2.34
N VAL A 68 8.61 -3.34 1.13
CA VAL A 68 7.62 -2.30 0.82
C VAL A 68 6.29 -2.90 0.31
N VAL A 69 5.17 -2.27 0.66
CA VAL A 69 3.81 -2.57 0.18
C VAL A 69 3.03 -1.27 -0.06
N ALA A 70 1.96 -1.31 -0.85
CA ALA A 70 1.08 -0.16 -1.07
C ALA A 70 -0.40 -0.58 -1.18
N PRO A 71 -1.35 0.20 -0.65
CA PRO A 71 -2.77 0.07 -0.99
C PRO A 71 -3.01 0.47 -2.46
N GLN A 72 -4.22 0.23 -2.98
CA GLN A 72 -4.53 0.45 -4.40
C GLN A 72 -5.61 1.51 -4.60
N GLY A 73 -5.21 2.78 -4.45
CA GLY A 73 -6.10 3.93 -4.67
C GLY A 73 -7.25 4.01 -3.66
N THR A 74 -7.00 3.53 -2.44
CA THR A 74 -7.88 3.60 -1.28
C THR A 74 -7.05 3.91 -0.05
N ALA A 75 -7.69 4.39 1.02
CA ALA A 75 -7.07 4.37 2.34
C ALA A 75 -6.63 2.93 2.70
N PHE A 76 -5.57 2.83 3.50
CA PHE A 76 -5.13 1.55 4.07
C PHE A 76 -6.22 0.99 5.00
N THR A 77 -6.50 -0.31 4.91
CA THR A 77 -7.64 -0.93 5.59
C THR A 77 -7.20 -1.88 6.69
N GLU A 78 -8.12 -2.17 7.61
CA GLU A 78 -7.94 -3.22 8.64
C GLU A 78 -7.66 -4.59 8.00
N SER A 79 -8.30 -4.93 6.88
CA SER A 79 -8.06 -6.19 6.18
C SER A 79 -6.64 -6.28 5.61
N GLN A 80 -6.08 -5.15 5.14
CA GLN A 80 -4.68 -5.06 4.73
C GLN A 80 -3.73 -5.13 5.92
N ALA A 81 -4.05 -4.49 7.06
CA ALA A 81 -3.28 -4.60 8.29
C ALA A 81 -3.21 -6.06 8.78
N ARG A 82 -4.35 -6.74 8.84
CA ARG A 82 -4.45 -8.16 9.21
C ARG A 82 -3.65 -9.05 8.28
N LEU A 83 -3.67 -8.77 6.98
CA LEU A 83 -2.85 -9.48 5.99
C LEU A 83 -1.35 -9.27 6.25
N LEU A 84 -0.95 -8.04 6.55
CA LEU A 84 0.44 -7.66 6.78
C LEU A 84 1.02 -8.26 8.08
N LYS A 85 0.19 -8.33 9.14
CA LYS A 85 0.52 -8.96 10.43
C LYS A 85 0.95 -10.43 10.33
N ARG A 86 0.62 -11.11 9.23
CA ARG A 86 1.10 -12.48 8.96
C ARG A 86 2.59 -12.55 8.62
N PHE A 87 3.23 -11.42 8.34
CA PHE A 87 4.61 -11.35 7.85
C PHE A 87 5.53 -10.55 8.78
N VAL A 88 5.01 -9.51 9.44
CA VAL A 88 5.79 -8.58 10.27
C VAL A 88 4.99 -8.12 11.48
N ASP A 89 5.69 -7.63 12.50
CA ASP A 89 5.09 -6.99 13.67
C ASP A 89 5.22 -5.46 13.63
N GLU A 90 6.08 -4.93 12.77
CA GLU A 90 6.38 -3.50 12.71
C GLU A 90 6.08 -2.90 11.34
N VAL A 91 5.57 -1.67 11.35
CA VAL A 91 5.19 -0.91 10.16
C VAL A 91 5.72 0.52 10.23
N VAL A 92 6.26 0.99 9.11
CA VAL A 92 6.57 2.41 8.84
C VAL A 92 5.59 2.91 7.79
N LEU A 93 4.89 4.01 8.08
CA LEU A 93 4.05 4.70 7.11
C LEU A 93 4.90 5.73 6.35
N CYS A 94 5.00 5.57 5.03
CA CYS A 94 5.79 6.43 4.14
C CYS A 94 4.86 7.08 3.11
N PHE A 95 4.12 8.09 3.56
CA PHE A 95 3.14 8.83 2.75
C PHE A 95 3.68 10.19 2.32
N ASP A 96 3.00 10.83 1.37
CA ASP A 96 3.35 12.14 0.84
C ASP A 96 3.35 13.17 1.99
N ALA A 97 4.33 14.09 1.93
CA ALA A 97 4.52 15.12 2.95
C ALA A 97 3.54 16.30 2.76
N ASP A 98 2.25 15.99 2.65
CA ASP A 98 1.16 16.96 2.53
C ASP A 98 0.01 16.67 3.50
N GLU A 99 -1.03 17.52 3.50
CA GLU A 99 -2.17 17.38 4.40
C GLU A 99 -2.97 16.08 4.14
N ALA A 100 -3.05 15.63 2.89
CA ALA A 100 -3.76 14.42 2.52
C ALA A 100 -3.00 13.17 3.01
N GLY A 101 -1.68 13.14 2.82
CA GLY A 101 -0.79 12.09 3.32
C GLY A 101 -0.80 11.99 4.84
N ASN A 102 -0.74 13.12 5.56
CA ASN A 102 -0.87 13.15 7.03
C ASN A 102 -2.20 12.55 7.50
N LYS A 103 -3.32 12.98 6.89
CA LYS A 103 -4.65 12.43 7.20
C LYS A 103 -4.80 10.95 6.83
N ALA A 104 -4.09 10.50 5.80
CA ALA A 104 -4.06 9.09 5.41
C ALA A 104 -3.26 8.27 6.43
N ALA A 105 -2.15 8.81 6.94
CA ALA A 105 -1.32 8.18 7.96
C ALA A 105 -2.11 8.00 9.25
N GLU A 106 -2.74 9.07 9.76
CA GLU A 106 -3.61 9.03 10.94
C GLU A 106 -4.71 7.96 10.81
N ARG A 107 -5.43 7.93 9.68
CA ARG A 107 -6.47 6.92 9.42
C ARG A 107 -5.94 5.50 9.35
N SER A 108 -4.68 5.32 8.94
CA SER A 108 -4.04 4.01 8.87
C SER A 108 -3.64 3.50 10.25
N MET A 109 -3.42 4.38 11.22
CA MET A 109 -3.03 3.99 12.59
C MET A 109 -4.08 3.12 13.25
N ASP A 110 -5.37 3.46 13.11
CA ASP A 110 -6.46 2.68 13.70
C ASP A 110 -6.45 1.22 13.21
N ALA A 111 -6.31 1.03 11.89
CA ALA A 111 -6.24 -0.30 11.28
C ALA A 111 -5.02 -1.10 11.76
N LEU A 112 -3.88 -0.44 11.94
CA LEU A 112 -2.64 -1.06 12.42
C LEU A 112 -2.73 -1.46 13.90
N LEU A 113 -3.18 -0.53 14.76
CA LEU A 113 -3.31 -0.74 16.20
C LEU A 113 -4.34 -1.83 16.53
N GLN A 114 -5.46 -1.88 15.79
CA GLN A 114 -6.46 -2.95 15.93
C GLN A 114 -5.93 -4.36 15.60
N ASN A 115 -4.79 -4.46 14.92
CA ASN A 115 -4.14 -5.71 14.53
C ASN A 115 -2.79 -5.92 15.24
N ASP A 116 -2.56 -5.22 16.35
CA ASP A 116 -1.35 -5.34 17.17
C ASP A 116 -0.04 -5.12 16.38
N LEU A 117 -0.07 -4.23 15.38
CA LEU A 117 1.12 -3.80 14.65
C LEU A 117 1.76 -2.60 15.36
N ILE A 118 3.07 -2.68 15.55
CA ILE A 118 3.88 -1.59 16.09
C ILE A 118 4.12 -0.59 14.96
N ILE A 119 3.79 0.67 15.21
CA ILE A 119 4.02 1.78 14.26
C ILE A 119 5.32 2.46 14.68
N ARG A 120 6.29 2.57 13.76
CA ARG A 120 7.59 3.20 13.96
C ARG A 120 7.63 4.62 13.41
#